data_AF-A0A7X2LPM8-F1
#
_entry.id   AF-A0A7X2LPM8-F1
#
_cell.length_a   1.000
_cell.length_b   1.000
_cell.length_c   1.000
_cell.angle_alpha   90.00
_cell.angle_beta   90.00
_cell.angle_gamma   90.00
#
_symmetry.space_group_name_H-M   'P 1'
#
loop_
_entity.id
_entity.type
_entity.pdbx_description
1 polymer ?
#
loop_
_entity_poly.entity_id
_entity_poly.type
_entity_poly.pdbx_seq_one_letter_code
_entity_poly.pdbx_strand_id
1 'polypeptide(L)'
;MNDKHASSTVAIDAAAIMHAARRLEQGGLVAFPTETVYGLGGDAENPAAIAAIYAAKGRPANHPVIVHVSPEADIGYWAASVPVEARRLIASFWPGPLTLILKRAAHIPDAVAGGQDSVGVRCPSHPVAQALLREFRGGKGGIAGPSANKFGHVSPTTAEHVREEFGSDADSPVDYVLDGGQSEVGIESTIVDLSRIETHGPVLLRPGQISADRIAAVLGVPLATPDATAPRASGTLDAHYAPHTPVVQVAPAELPALLGKLAGIGQKVALIQRGFRGEGMPGVHVIRPMPPAADAYAHDLYAALRDMDHAGADLIVVESLPLGAEWQGVNDRLRRAAFDSQGLLARLLPS
;
A
#
# COMPACT_ATOMS: atom_id res chain seq x y z
N MET A 1 -3.15 -33.74 2.05
CA MET A 1 -4.22 -33.37 1.11
C MET A 1 -5.26 -32.57 1.87
N ASN A 2 -5.22 -31.26 1.69
CA ASN A 2 -6.35 -30.34 1.90
C ASN A 2 -5.97 -29.06 1.14
N ASP A 3 -6.20 -29.11 -0.17
CA ASP A 3 -6.27 -27.92 -1.01
C ASP A 3 -7.44 -27.06 -0.51
N LYS A 4 -7.12 -25.93 0.11
CA LYS A 4 -8.04 -24.81 0.32
C LYS A 4 -7.34 -23.48 -0.03
N HIS A 5 -6.72 -23.43 -1.20
CA HIS A 5 -6.58 -22.18 -1.94
C HIS A 5 -7.53 -22.26 -3.14
N ALA A 6 -8.82 -22.38 -2.85
CA ALA A 6 -9.82 -22.02 -3.83
C ALA A 6 -9.68 -20.51 -4.05
N SER A 7 -9.00 -20.13 -5.12
CA SER A 7 -9.11 -18.80 -5.71
C SER A 7 -10.61 -18.55 -5.92
N SER A 8 -11.23 -17.81 -4.99
CA SER A 8 -12.58 -17.33 -5.18
C SER A 8 -12.51 -16.38 -6.35
N THR A 9 -12.99 -16.82 -7.50
CA THR A 9 -13.05 -15.99 -8.70
C THR A 9 -14.01 -14.84 -8.38
N VAL A 10 -13.46 -13.64 -8.16
CA VAL A 10 -14.26 -12.44 -7.87
C VAL A 10 -15.14 -12.18 -9.09
N ALA A 11 -16.46 -12.29 -8.92
CA ALA A 11 -17.40 -12.05 -9.99
C ALA A 11 -17.36 -10.55 -10.37
N ILE A 12 -17.16 -10.26 -11.65
CA ILE A 12 -17.17 -8.88 -12.15
C ILE A 12 -18.62 -8.47 -12.41
N ASP A 13 -19.14 -7.55 -11.61
CA ASP A 13 -20.44 -6.92 -11.84
C ASP A 13 -20.30 -5.77 -12.84
N ALA A 14 -20.70 -6.02 -14.09
CA ALA A 14 -20.63 -5.03 -15.16
C ALA A 14 -21.43 -3.75 -14.86
N ALA A 15 -22.58 -3.85 -14.18
CA ALA A 15 -23.38 -2.67 -13.86
C ALA A 15 -22.69 -1.80 -12.81
N ALA A 16 -22.05 -2.43 -11.80
CA ALA A 16 -21.25 -1.73 -10.81
C ALA A 16 -20.02 -1.04 -11.45
N ILE A 17 -19.34 -1.72 -12.37
CA ILE A 17 -18.20 -1.16 -13.13
C ILE A 17 -18.64 0.06 -13.96
N MET A 18 -19.72 -0.05 -14.74
CA MET A 18 -20.25 1.06 -15.54
C MET A 18 -20.73 2.22 -14.66
N HIS A 19 -21.26 1.94 -13.46
CA HIS A 19 -21.63 2.98 -12.51
C HIS A 19 -20.39 3.70 -11.98
N ALA A 20 -19.40 2.96 -11.50
CA ALA A 20 -18.13 3.49 -11.00
C ALA A 20 -17.41 4.36 -12.05
N ALA A 21 -17.28 3.87 -13.29
CA ALA A 21 -16.66 4.63 -14.37
C ALA A 21 -17.38 5.96 -14.62
N ARG A 22 -18.71 5.97 -14.66
CA ARG A 22 -19.50 7.21 -14.81
C ARG A 22 -19.29 8.19 -13.65
N ARG A 23 -19.15 7.70 -12.40
CA ARG A 23 -18.86 8.58 -11.25
C ARG A 23 -17.50 9.25 -11.40
N LEU A 24 -16.47 8.50 -11.83
CA LEU A 24 -15.15 9.06 -12.12
C LEU A 24 -15.20 10.10 -13.25
N GLU A 25 -15.94 9.83 -14.33
CA GLU A 25 -16.09 10.76 -15.46
C GLU A 25 -16.80 12.07 -15.08
N GLN A 26 -17.67 12.02 -14.06
CA GLN A 26 -18.34 13.17 -13.46
C GLN A 26 -17.45 13.92 -12.45
N GLY A 27 -16.20 13.47 -12.24
CA GLY A 27 -15.26 14.05 -11.28
C GLY A 27 -15.42 13.58 -9.84
N GLY A 28 -16.25 12.55 -9.61
CA GLY A 28 -16.43 11.92 -8.30
C GLY A 28 -15.29 10.96 -7.94
N LEU A 29 -15.32 10.45 -6.70
CA LEU A 29 -14.31 9.55 -6.16
C LEU A 29 -14.84 8.12 -6.04
N VAL A 30 -14.06 7.16 -6.53
CA VAL A 30 -14.39 5.73 -6.44
C VAL A 30 -13.28 4.99 -5.72
N ALA A 31 -13.61 4.30 -4.63
CA ALA A 31 -12.69 3.32 -4.07
C ALA A 31 -12.77 2.00 -4.84
N PHE A 32 -11.61 1.45 -5.22
CA PHE A 32 -11.54 0.23 -6.02
C PHE A 32 -10.45 -0.73 -5.51
N PRO A 33 -10.70 -2.05 -5.59
CA PRO A 33 -9.73 -3.06 -5.19
C PRO A 33 -8.55 -3.09 -6.16
N THR A 34 -7.35 -3.39 -5.66
CA THR A 34 -6.22 -3.85 -6.49
C THR A 34 -5.68 -5.15 -5.89
N GLU A 35 -4.69 -5.76 -6.52
CA GLU A 35 -4.00 -6.90 -5.93
C GLU A 35 -3.18 -6.48 -4.70
N THR A 36 -2.87 -5.19 -4.55
CA THR A 36 -2.08 -4.67 -3.42
C THR A 36 -2.92 -4.23 -2.23
N VAL A 37 -3.60 -3.10 -2.38
CA VAL A 37 -4.49 -2.47 -1.41
C VAL A 37 -5.60 -1.76 -2.18
N TYR A 38 -6.70 -1.41 -1.53
CA TYR A 38 -7.75 -0.59 -2.16
C TYR A 38 -7.23 0.82 -2.42
N GLY A 39 -7.52 1.35 -3.60
CA GLY A 39 -7.18 2.72 -4.00
C GLY A 39 -8.38 3.64 -3.95
N LEU A 40 -8.19 4.91 -3.55
CA LEU A 40 -9.20 5.97 -3.67
C LEU A 40 -8.97 6.71 -4.99
N GLY A 41 -9.75 6.35 -5.99
CA GLY A 41 -9.62 6.77 -7.38
C GLY A 41 -10.35 8.06 -7.71
N GLY A 42 -9.71 8.88 -8.54
CA GLY A 42 -10.31 10.00 -9.27
C GLY A 42 -9.67 10.12 -10.65
N ASP A 43 -10.32 10.85 -11.56
CA ASP A 43 -9.76 11.11 -12.91
C ASP A 43 -8.40 11.81 -12.77
N ALA A 44 -7.33 11.17 -13.27
CA ALA A 44 -5.96 11.66 -13.16
C ALA A 44 -5.71 12.97 -13.89
N GLU A 45 -6.56 13.30 -14.88
CA GLU A 45 -6.47 14.52 -15.67
C GLU A 45 -7.40 15.63 -15.16
N ASN A 46 -8.20 15.36 -14.12
CA ASN A 46 -9.11 16.33 -13.51
C ASN A 46 -8.52 16.88 -12.20
N PRO A 47 -7.98 18.12 -12.18
CA PRO A 47 -7.39 18.69 -10.97
C PRO A 47 -8.37 18.79 -9.79
N ALA A 48 -9.67 18.95 -10.04
CA ALA A 48 -10.68 18.99 -8.99
C ALA A 48 -10.87 17.61 -8.33
N ALA A 49 -10.86 16.53 -9.12
CA ALA A 49 -10.90 15.16 -8.58
C ALA A 49 -9.64 14.86 -7.74
N ILE A 50 -8.46 15.28 -8.23
CA ILE A 50 -7.21 15.16 -7.47
C ILE A 50 -7.28 15.94 -6.14
N ALA A 51 -7.79 17.17 -6.17
CA ALA A 51 -7.98 17.96 -4.95
C ALA A 51 -8.96 17.28 -3.98
N ALA A 52 -10.04 16.67 -4.47
CA ALA A 52 -10.98 15.92 -3.66
C ALA A 52 -10.33 14.68 -3.00
N ILE A 53 -9.46 13.95 -3.70
CA ILE A 53 -8.66 12.85 -3.11
C ILE A 53 -7.83 13.37 -1.93
N TYR A 54 -7.13 14.50 -2.10
CA TYR A 54 -6.32 15.07 -1.03
C TYR A 54 -7.16 15.51 0.17
N ALA A 55 -8.29 16.17 -0.08
CA ALA A 55 -9.22 16.63 0.95
C ALA A 55 -9.80 15.45 1.74
N ALA A 56 -10.33 14.43 1.06
CA ALA A 56 -10.92 13.24 1.69
C ALA A 56 -9.91 12.52 2.59
N LYS A 57 -8.64 12.43 2.16
CA LYS A 57 -7.58 11.75 2.91
C LYS A 57 -6.94 12.62 4.00
N GLY A 58 -7.16 13.95 4.01
CA GLY A 58 -6.34 14.87 4.80
C GLY A 58 -4.85 14.83 4.40
N ARG A 59 -4.56 14.57 3.12
CA ARG A 59 -3.19 14.39 2.59
C ARG A 59 -2.64 15.72 2.03
N PRO A 60 -1.35 16.05 2.23
CA PRO A 60 -0.74 17.22 1.61
C PRO A 60 -0.77 17.17 0.07
N ALA A 61 -1.18 18.27 -0.57
CA ALA A 61 -1.35 18.37 -2.02
C ALA A 61 -0.04 18.29 -2.83
N ASN A 62 1.12 18.44 -2.18
CA ASN A 62 2.44 18.32 -2.79
C ASN A 62 2.95 16.86 -2.86
N HIS A 63 2.16 15.88 -2.41
CA HIS A 63 2.53 14.46 -2.48
C HIS A 63 2.00 13.81 -3.77
N PRO A 64 2.87 13.26 -4.63
CA PRO A 64 2.43 12.63 -5.89
C PRO A 64 1.52 11.43 -5.63
N VAL A 65 0.60 11.18 -6.56
CA VAL A 65 -0.27 10.00 -6.59
C VAL A 65 0.08 9.12 -7.79
N ILE A 66 -0.26 7.83 -7.69
CA ILE A 66 0.01 6.85 -8.75
C ILE A 66 -1.17 6.84 -9.71
N VAL A 67 -0.90 6.99 -10.99
CA VAL A 67 -1.88 6.80 -12.08
C VAL A 67 -1.98 5.31 -12.38
N HIS A 68 -3.18 4.78 -12.25
CA HIS A 68 -3.53 3.43 -12.65
C HIS A 68 -4.04 3.45 -14.08
N VAL A 69 -3.54 2.56 -14.92
CA VAL A 69 -3.87 2.47 -16.34
C VAL A 69 -4.28 1.06 -16.71
N SER A 70 -5.09 0.94 -17.77
CA SER A 70 -5.48 -0.36 -18.32
C SER A 70 -4.26 -1.10 -18.91
N PRO A 71 -4.33 -2.45 -19.04
CA PRO A 71 -3.28 -3.21 -19.72
C PRO A 71 -3.02 -2.76 -21.17
N GLU A 72 -4.03 -2.20 -21.83
CA GLU A 72 -3.99 -1.74 -23.21
C GLU A 72 -3.58 -0.27 -23.36
N ALA A 73 -3.33 0.45 -22.25
CA ALA A 73 -3.03 1.87 -22.27
C ALA A 73 -1.69 2.21 -22.94
N ASP A 74 -1.65 3.35 -23.63
CA ASP A 74 -0.41 3.92 -24.13
C ASP A 74 0.35 4.64 -23.01
N ILE A 75 1.44 4.04 -22.55
CA ILE A 75 2.29 4.62 -21.50
C ILE A 75 2.99 5.91 -21.99
N GLY A 76 3.21 6.04 -23.31
CA GLY A 76 3.75 7.25 -23.92
C GLY A 76 2.82 8.47 -23.83
N TYR A 77 1.53 8.26 -23.53
CA TYR A 77 0.62 9.35 -23.20
C TYR A 77 0.99 9.98 -21.85
N TRP A 78 1.27 9.17 -20.84
CA TRP A 78 1.53 9.62 -19.47
C TRP A 78 2.97 10.12 -19.27
N ALA A 79 3.92 9.54 -20.00
CA ALA A 79 5.34 9.80 -19.84
C ALA A 79 5.97 10.41 -21.10
N ALA A 80 6.80 11.45 -20.92
CA ALA A 80 7.57 12.08 -22.00
C ALA A 80 8.60 11.12 -22.62
N SER A 81 9.09 10.16 -21.85
CA SER A 81 9.98 9.11 -22.32
C SER A 81 9.68 7.79 -21.62
N VAL A 82 9.68 6.70 -22.39
CA VAL A 82 9.53 5.33 -21.87
C VAL A 82 10.80 4.55 -22.22
N PRO A 83 11.81 4.55 -21.32
CA PRO A 83 13.11 3.96 -21.58
C PRO A 83 13.02 2.43 -21.74
N VAL A 84 14.06 1.81 -22.29
CA VAL A 84 14.06 0.37 -22.58
C VAL A 84 13.91 -0.47 -21.31
N GLU A 85 14.46 0.00 -20.19
CA GLU A 85 14.35 -0.57 -18.86
C GLU A 85 12.89 -0.60 -18.41
N ALA A 86 12.16 0.52 -18.60
CA ALA A 86 10.73 0.59 -18.26
C ALA A 86 9.94 -0.43 -19.08
N ARG A 87 10.22 -0.55 -20.39
CA ARG A 87 9.55 -1.53 -21.26
C ARG A 87 9.82 -2.97 -20.84
N ARG A 88 11.06 -3.30 -20.46
CA ARG A 88 11.43 -4.63 -19.94
C ARG A 88 10.68 -4.96 -18.64
N LEU A 89 10.59 -4.00 -17.72
CA LEU A 89 9.85 -4.19 -16.46
C LEU A 89 8.34 -4.31 -16.68
N ILE A 90 7.76 -3.51 -17.56
CA ILE A 90 6.35 -3.61 -17.96
C ILE A 90 6.07 -5.01 -18.50
N ALA A 91 6.87 -5.49 -19.45
CA ALA A 91 6.69 -6.82 -20.04
C ALA A 91 6.84 -7.98 -19.03
N SER A 92 7.57 -7.77 -17.93
CA SER A 92 7.84 -8.82 -16.93
C SER A 92 6.87 -8.81 -15.76
N PHE A 93 6.36 -7.64 -15.38
CA PHE A 93 5.65 -7.45 -14.11
C PHE A 93 4.29 -6.77 -14.25
N TRP A 94 3.90 -6.30 -15.43
CA TRP A 94 2.56 -5.75 -15.68
C TRP A 94 1.69 -6.74 -16.48
N PRO A 95 0.40 -6.84 -16.13
CA PRO A 95 -0.27 -6.24 -14.97
C PRO A 95 0.25 -6.82 -13.63
N GLY A 96 0.44 -5.97 -12.62
CA GLY A 96 0.95 -6.42 -11.32
C GLY A 96 1.50 -5.33 -10.39
N PRO A 97 2.10 -5.73 -9.25
CA PRO A 97 2.38 -4.85 -8.11
C PRO A 97 3.70 -4.08 -8.26
N LEU A 98 3.95 -3.54 -9.45
CA LEU A 98 5.10 -2.69 -9.75
C LEU A 98 4.62 -1.31 -10.24
N THR A 99 5.14 -0.26 -9.63
CA THR A 99 4.95 1.12 -10.06
C THR A 99 6.26 1.66 -10.62
N LEU A 100 6.18 2.32 -11.77
CA LEU A 100 7.33 2.98 -12.40
C LEU A 100 7.18 4.49 -12.25
N ILE A 101 8.23 5.16 -11.77
CA ILE A 101 8.35 6.61 -11.85
C ILE A 101 9.08 6.96 -13.15
N LEU A 102 8.41 7.70 -14.03
CA LEU A 102 8.90 8.09 -15.35
C LEU A 102 8.90 9.62 -15.48
N LYS A 103 9.60 10.17 -16.48
CA LYS A 103 9.51 11.60 -16.80
C LYS A 103 8.09 11.88 -17.30
N ARG A 104 7.39 12.82 -16.65
CA ARG A 104 5.99 13.16 -16.96
C ARG A 104 5.88 13.84 -18.32
N ALA A 105 4.83 13.51 -19.09
CA ALA A 105 4.50 14.24 -20.30
C ALA A 105 3.93 15.63 -19.98
N ALA A 106 4.28 16.65 -20.75
CA ALA A 106 3.98 18.05 -20.43
C ALA A 106 2.48 18.39 -20.33
N HIS A 107 1.62 17.61 -21.00
CA HIS A 107 0.16 17.81 -20.96
C HIS A 107 -0.51 17.17 -19.72
N ILE A 108 0.19 16.28 -19.01
CA ILE A 108 -0.32 15.64 -17.80
C ILE A 108 -0.30 16.67 -16.65
N PRO A 109 -1.42 16.92 -15.95
CA PRO A 109 -1.49 17.98 -14.95
C PRO A 109 -0.47 17.84 -13.81
N ASP A 110 0.07 18.96 -13.34
CA ASP A 110 1.02 18.98 -12.21
C ASP A 110 0.40 18.44 -10.91
N ALA A 111 -0.94 18.54 -10.78
CA ALA A 111 -1.69 18.08 -9.62
C ALA A 111 -1.45 16.61 -9.31
N VAL A 112 -1.43 15.73 -10.32
CA VAL A 112 -1.22 14.28 -10.13
C VAL A 112 0.24 13.96 -9.72
N ALA A 113 1.17 14.81 -10.12
CA ALA A 113 2.60 14.67 -9.86
C ALA A 113 3.07 15.35 -8.56
N GLY A 114 2.18 16.03 -7.82
CA GLY A 114 2.56 16.83 -6.66
C GLY A 114 3.58 17.92 -7.02
N GLY A 115 3.41 18.52 -8.21
CA GLY A 115 4.32 19.56 -8.75
C GLY A 115 5.67 19.04 -9.25
N GLN A 116 5.84 17.72 -9.41
CA GLN A 116 7.09 17.15 -9.91
C GLN A 116 7.10 16.97 -11.43
N ASP A 117 8.31 16.87 -11.97
CA ASP A 117 8.59 16.55 -13.36
C ASP A 117 8.42 15.06 -13.69
N SER A 118 8.07 14.24 -12.71
CA SER A 118 7.89 12.81 -12.84
C SER A 118 6.47 12.38 -12.50
N VAL A 119 6.05 11.24 -13.05
CA VAL A 119 4.74 10.62 -12.83
C VAL A 119 4.91 9.16 -12.44
N GLY A 120 4.16 8.71 -11.44
CA GLY A 120 4.08 7.30 -11.10
C GLY A 120 2.95 6.62 -11.86
N VAL A 121 3.27 5.56 -12.62
CA VAL A 121 2.29 4.81 -13.41
C VAL A 121 2.31 3.33 -13.01
N ARG A 122 1.15 2.70 -13.02
CA ARG A 122 0.98 1.26 -12.71
C ARG A 122 -0.19 0.66 -13.47
N CYS A 123 -0.04 -0.59 -13.90
CA CYS A 123 -1.13 -1.42 -14.39
C CYS A 123 -1.45 -2.52 -13.35
N PRO A 124 -2.54 -2.41 -12.56
CA PRO A 124 -2.88 -3.42 -11.54
C PRO A 124 -3.39 -4.73 -12.15
N SER A 125 -3.12 -5.87 -11.50
CA SER A 125 -3.55 -7.19 -11.97
C SER A 125 -4.96 -7.61 -11.52
N HIS A 126 -5.58 -6.85 -10.61
CA HIS A 126 -6.89 -7.21 -10.08
C HIS A 126 -8.01 -7.15 -11.15
N PRO A 127 -8.83 -8.21 -11.30
CA PRO A 127 -9.87 -8.26 -12.35
C PRO A 127 -10.86 -7.08 -12.31
N VAL A 128 -11.35 -6.72 -11.12
CA VAL A 128 -12.25 -5.56 -10.94
C VAL A 128 -11.56 -4.24 -11.28
N ALA A 129 -10.27 -4.05 -10.94
CA ALA A 129 -9.52 -2.85 -11.31
C ALA A 129 -9.37 -2.75 -12.82
N GLN A 130 -9.01 -3.85 -13.48
CA GLN A 130 -8.85 -3.86 -14.94
C GLN A 130 -10.17 -3.62 -15.65
N ALA A 131 -11.28 -4.17 -15.16
CA ALA A 131 -12.60 -3.90 -15.71
C ALA A 131 -12.95 -2.41 -15.60
N LEU A 132 -12.73 -1.80 -14.41
CA LEU A 132 -12.93 -0.36 -14.21
C LEU A 132 -12.05 0.48 -15.14
N LEU A 133 -10.76 0.14 -15.25
CA LEU A 133 -9.79 0.89 -16.05
C LEU A 133 -10.08 0.80 -17.55
N ARG A 134 -10.59 -0.35 -18.04
CA ARG A 134 -11.04 -0.51 -19.43
C ARG A 134 -12.34 0.23 -19.72
N GLU A 135 -13.26 0.28 -18.75
CA GLU A 135 -14.52 1.01 -18.90
C GLU A 135 -14.29 2.53 -18.88
N PHE A 136 -13.48 3.02 -17.94
CA PHE A 136 -13.21 4.43 -17.74
C PHE A 136 -12.58 5.06 -18.98
N ARG A 137 -13.25 6.06 -19.58
CA ARG A 137 -12.81 6.74 -20.83
C ARG A 137 -12.50 5.75 -21.96
N GLY A 138 -13.15 4.58 -21.99
CA GLY A 138 -12.89 3.53 -22.97
C GLY A 138 -11.46 2.99 -22.95
N GLY A 139 -10.84 2.92 -21.77
CA GLY A 139 -9.52 2.31 -21.58
C GLY A 139 -8.34 3.24 -21.83
N LYS A 140 -8.61 4.49 -22.21
CA LYS A 140 -7.59 5.50 -22.55
C LYS A 140 -7.26 6.44 -21.39
N GLY A 141 -8.16 6.56 -20.41
CA GLY A 141 -7.98 7.40 -19.24
C GLY A 141 -7.08 6.75 -18.18
N GLY A 142 -6.71 7.53 -17.17
CA GLY A 142 -5.96 7.07 -16.02
C GLY A 142 -6.68 7.44 -14.73
N ILE A 143 -6.65 6.53 -13.76
CA ILE A 143 -7.26 6.75 -12.44
C ILE A 143 -6.14 7.01 -11.44
N ALA A 144 -6.03 8.24 -10.96
CA ALA A 144 -5.13 8.57 -9.87
C ALA A 144 -5.66 7.95 -8.57
N GLY A 145 -4.86 7.08 -7.94
CA GLY A 145 -5.36 6.24 -6.85
C GLY A 145 -4.32 5.95 -5.77
N PRO A 146 -4.12 6.82 -4.77
CA PRO A 146 -3.43 6.41 -3.55
C PRO A 146 -4.28 5.41 -2.75
N SER A 147 -3.71 4.78 -1.72
CA SER A 147 -4.45 3.86 -0.84
C SER A 147 -5.71 4.53 -0.25
N ALA A 148 -6.82 3.80 -0.10
CA ALA A 148 -8.10 4.35 0.35
C ALA A 148 -8.23 4.42 1.89
N ASN A 149 -7.27 5.10 2.54
CA ASN A 149 -7.29 5.42 3.97
C ASN A 149 -7.05 6.91 4.23
N LYS A 150 -7.36 7.44 5.41
CA LYS A 150 -6.86 8.77 5.81
C LYS A 150 -5.34 8.74 5.92
N PHE A 151 -4.72 9.88 5.70
CA PHE A 151 -3.27 10.01 5.61
C PHE A 151 -2.59 9.54 6.92
N GLY A 152 -1.59 8.67 6.80
CA GLY A 152 -0.88 8.08 7.95
C GLY A 152 -1.50 6.79 8.49
N HIS A 153 -2.80 6.57 8.34
CA HIS A 153 -3.50 5.37 8.84
C HIS A 153 -3.10 4.09 8.09
N VAL A 154 -3.49 2.94 8.64
CA VAL A 154 -3.31 1.61 8.04
C VAL A 154 -4.04 1.52 6.70
N SER A 155 -3.37 1.01 5.66
CA SER A 155 -3.98 0.88 4.32
C SER A 155 -5.13 -0.15 4.31
N PRO A 156 -6.17 0.05 3.48
CA PRO A 156 -7.29 -0.88 3.37
C PRO A 156 -6.99 -2.04 2.42
N THR A 157 -7.25 -3.27 2.85
CA THR A 157 -7.16 -4.47 1.99
C THR A 157 -8.53 -5.06 1.61
N THR A 158 -9.63 -4.50 2.11
CA THR A 158 -11.01 -4.91 1.83
C THR A 158 -11.89 -3.68 1.61
N ALA A 159 -13.07 -3.85 1.00
CA ALA A 159 -14.04 -2.77 0.86
C ALA A 159 -14.55 -2.28 2.22
N GLU A 160 -14.62 -3.17 3.22
CA GLU A 160 -15.08 -2.80 4.56
C GLU A 160 -14.10 -1.86 5.25
N HIS A 161 -12.80 -2.09 5.14
CA HIS A 161 -11.79 -1.16 5.65
C HIS A 161 -11.93 0.25 5.06
N VAL A 162 -12.39 0.37 3.80
CA VAL A 162 -12.67 1.67 3.16
C VAL A 162 -13.92 2.33 3.76
N ARG A 163 -14.99 1.55 3.96
CA ARG A 163 -16.25 2.05 4.55
C ARG A 163 -16.07 2.48 6.00
N GLU A 164 -15.29 1.73 6.79
CA GLU A 164 -14.91 2.11 8.15
C GLU A 164 -14.18 3.47 8.18
N GLU A 165 -13.31 3.70 7.19
CA GLU A 165 -12.48 4.91 7.15
C GLU A 165 -13.27 6.17 6.76
N PHE A 166 -14.10 6.06 5.72
CA PHE A 166 -14.74 7.21 5.07
C PHE A 166 -16.25 7.28 5.27
N GLY A 167 -16.87 6.29 5.92
CA GLY A 167 -18.32 6.18 6.03
C GLY A 167 -18.98 5.68 4.75
N SER A 168 -20.23 5.26 4.89
CA SER A 168 -21.10 4.75 3.81
C SER A 168 -22.42 5.53 3.67
N ASP A 169 -22.56 6.62 4.41
CA ASP A 169 -23.71 7.50 4.38
C ASP A 169 -23.58 8.58 3.27
N ALA A 170 -24.58 9.47 3.20
CA ALA A 170 -24.63 10.53 2.21
C ALA A 170 -23.55 11.61 2.38
N ASP A 171 -22.88 11.66 3.54
CA ASP A 171 -21.81 12.61 3.85
C ASP A 171 -20.42 12.03 3.51
N SER A 172 -20.34 10.76 3.10
CA SER A 172 -19.09 10.13 2.66
C SER A 172 -18.48 10.88 1.48
N PRO A 173 -17.17 11.20 1.52
CA PRO A 173 -16.49 11.81 0.38
C PRO A 173 -16.24 10.82 -0.77
N VAL A 174 -16.57 9.54 -0.59
CA VAL A 174 -16.38 8.48 -1.58
C VAL A 174 -17.72 8.15 -2.24
N ASP A 175 -17.87 8.53 -3.51
CA ASP A 175 -19.12 8.38 -4.25
C ASP A 175 -19.53 6.91 -4.47
N TYR A 176 -18.55 5.99 -4.50
CA TYR A 176 -18.81 4.57 -4.66
C TYR A 176 -17.62 3.71 -4.20
N VAL A 177 -17.90 2.56 -3.60
CA VAL A 177 -16.89 1.56 -3.22
C VAL A 177 -17.17 0.28 -4.00
N LEU A 178 -16.29 -0.06 -4.94
CA LEU A 178 -16.31 -1.35 -5.62
C LEU A 178 -15.80 -2.42 -4.66
N ASP A 179 -16.57 -3.49 -4.46
CA ASP A 179 -16.15 -4.63 -3.67
C ASP A 179 -15.52 -5.70 -4.56
N GLY A 180 -14.26 -5.99 -4.33
CA GLY A 180 -13.53 -7.08 -4.98
C GLY A 180 -12.97 -8.11 -4.01
N GLY A 181 -13.47 -8.14 -2.77
CA GLY A 181 -12.90 -8.99 -1.73
C GLY A 181 -11.54 -8.51 -1.22
N GLN A 182 -10.77 -9.43 -0.64
CA GLN A 182 -9.46 -9.12 -0.03
C GLN A 182 -8.37 -8.99 -1.09
N SER A 183 -7.52 -7.96 -0.95
CA SER A 183 -6.33 -7.78 -1.79
C SER A 183 -5.37 -8.96 -1.65
N GLU A 184 -4.86 -9.49 -2.76
CA GLU A 184 -4.04 -10.71 -2.79
C GLU A 184 -2.67 -10.54 -2.13
N VAL A 185 -2.01 -9.39 -2.33
CA VAL A 185 -0.66 -9.07 -1.81
C VAL A 185 -0.71 -8.42 -0.43
N GLY A 186 -1.70 -7.58 -0.16
CA GLY A 186 -1.93 -6.95 1.16
C GLY A 186 -0.99 -5.82 1.56
N ILE A 187 0.07 -5.54 0.79
CA ILE A 187 0.92 -4.34 0.91
C ILE A 187 1.02 -3.61 -0.42
N GLU A 188 1.42 -2.34 -0.40
CA GLU A 188 1.50 -1.55 -1.64
C GLU A 188 2.60 -2.03 -2.59
N SER A 189 2.49 -1.63 -3.85
CA SER A 189 3.44 -1.94 -4.93
C SER A 189 4.88 -1.53 -4.62
N THR A 190 5.81 -2.30 -5.20
CA THR A 190 7.21 -1.86 -5.33
C THR A 190 7.27 -0.63 -6.23
N ILE A 191 8.08 0.38 -5.87
CA ILE A 191 8.26 1.60 -6.66
C ILE A 191 9.71 1.71 -7.14
N VAL A 192 9.91 1.86 -8.45
CA VAL A 192 11.22 2.07 -9.07
C VAL A 192 11.26 3.41 -9.81
N ASP A 193 12.29 4.21 -9.55
CA ASP A 193 12.61 5.40 -10.35
C ASP A 193 13.40 5.02 -11.59
N LEU A 194 12.84 5.38 -12.75
CA LEU A 194 13.49 5.33 -14.06
C LEU A 194 13.44 6.70 -14.75
N SER A 195 12.97 7.75 -14.07
CA SER A 195 12.87 9.11 -14.63
C SER A 195 14.24 9.77 -14.81
N ARG A 196 15.26 9.27 -14.11
CA ARG A 196 16.66 9.73 -14.14
C ARG A 196 17.62 8.64 -14.62
N ILE A 197 17.12 7.66 -15.38
CA ILE A 197 17.84 6.43 -15.74
C ILE A 197 19.22 6.69 -16.37
N GLU A 198 19.35 7.72 -17.21
CA GLU A 198 20.60 8.08 -17.90
C GLU A 198 21.71 8.58 -16.96
N THR A 199 21.35 9.12 -15.80
CA THR A 199 22.30 9.75 -14.87
C THR A 199 22.51 8.96 -13.58
N HIS A 200 21.48 8.25 -13.09
CA HIS A 200 21.51 7.60 -11.78
C HIS A 200 21.28 6.08 -11.85
N GLY A 201 20.92 5.54 -13.02
CA GLY A 201 20.46 4.15 -13.12
C GLY A 201 19.07 3.94 -12.48
N PRO A 202 18.62 2.67 -12.35
CA PRO A 202 17.35 2.35 -11.70
C PRO A 202 17.47 2.47 -10.18
N VAL A 203 16.50 3.12 -9.53
CA VAL A 203 16.52 3.35 -8.07
C VAL A 203 15.29 2.73 -7.41
N LEU A 204 15.48 1.96 -6.35
CA LEU A 204 14.36 1.43 -5.55
C LEU A 204 13.86 2.51 -4.58
N LEU A 205 12.68 3.07 -4.82
CA LEU A 205 12.09 4.09 -3.94
C LEU A 205 11.27 3.48 -2.79
N ARG A 206 10.59 2.35 -3.04
CA ARG A 206 9.80 1.66 -2.03
C ARG A 206 9.83 0.15 -2.28
N PRO A 207 10.25 -0.68 -1.31
CA PRO A 207 10.18 -2.12 -1.43
C PRO A 207 8.72 -2.60 -1.39
N GLY A 208 8.41 -3.69 -2.07
CA GLY A 208 7.10 -4.34 -2.09
C GLY A 208 7.26 -5.83 -2.42
N GLN A 209 6.23 -6.47 -2.95
CA GLN A 209 6.28 -7.90 -3.28
C GLN A 209 7.31 -8.24 -4.37
N ILE A 210 7.50 -7.35 -5.35
CA ILE A 210 8.57 -7.53 -6.34
C ILE A 210 9.88 -7.05 -5.72
N SER A 211 10.77 -7.98 -5.39
CA SER A 211 12.04 -7.68 -4.74
C SER A 211 13.03 -6.95 -5.67
N ALA A 212 13.99 -6.24 -5.07
CA ALA A 212 15.07 -5.58 -5.81
C ALA A 212 15.83 -6.56 -6.71
N ASP A 213 16.10 -7.77 -6.23
CA ASP A 213 16.82 -8.81 -6.98
C ASP A 213 16.07 -9.27 -8.22
N ARG A 214 14.73 -9.41 -8.12
CA ARG A 214 13.89 -9.77 -9.29
C ARG A 214 13.92 -8.68 -10.35
N ILE A 215 13.94 -7.41 -9.94
CA ILE A 215 14.01 -6.27 -10.86
C ILE A 215 15.41 -6.20 -11.47
N ALA A 216 16.46 -6.36 -10.67
CA ALA A 216 17.85 -6.39 -11.12
C ALA A 216 18.10 -7.50 -12.13
N ALA A 217 17.52 -8.69 -11.93
CA ALA A 217 17.61 -9.80 -12.88
C ALA A 217 17.02 -9.47 -14.27
N VAL A 218 15.95 -8.69 -14.33
CA VAL A 218 15.34 -8.24 -15.60
C VAL A 218 16.18 -7.13 -16.26
N LEU A 219 16.73 -6.22 -15.46
CA LEU A 219 17.50 -5.09 -15.98
C LEU A 219 18.95 -5.45 -16.33
N GLY A 220 19.50 -6.50 -15.71
CA GLY A 220 20.90 -6.88 -15.81
C GLY A 220 21.85 -6.00 -14.97
N VAL A 221 21.31 -5.15 -14.10
CA VAL A 221 22.06 -4.23 -13.23
C VAL A 221 21.38 -4.13 -11.85
N PRO A 222 22.13 -3.92 -10.75
CA PRO A 222 21.54 -3.71 -9.43
C PRO A 222 20.76 -2.39 -9.37
N LEU A 223 19.80 -2.31 -8.44
CA LEU A 223 19.09 -1.07 -8.13
C LEU A 223 19.86 -0.26 -7.10
N ALA A 224 19.99 1.04 -7.32
CA ALA A 224 20.53 1.97 -6.34
C ALA A 224 19.50 2.29 -5.24
N THR A 225 19.99 2.83 -4.12
CA THR A 225 19.14 3.39 -3.06
C THR A 225 18.81 4.87 -3.34
N PRO A 226 17.68 5.39 -2.83
CA PRO A 226 17.31 6.78 -3.04
C PRO A 226 18.36 7.77 -2.52
N ASP A 227 18.66 8.77 -3.34
CA ASP A 227 19.48 9.92 -2.98
C ASP A 227 18.60 11.11 -2.55
N ALA A 228 19.22 12.21 -2.08
CA ALA A 228 18.48 13.40 -1.65
C ALA A 228 17.68 14.08 -2.78
N THR A 229 18.03 13.83 -4.04
CA THR A 229 17.34 14.38 -5.21
C THR A 229 16.35 13.41 -5.84
N ALA A 230 16.15 12.24 -5.22
CA ALA A 230 15.18 11.26 -5.69
C ALA A 230 13.77 11.84 -5.72
N PRO A 231 12.96 11.53 -6.76
CA PRO A 231 11.59 11.98 -6.80
C PRO A 231 10.84 11.42 -5.60
N ARG A 232 9.96 12.25 -5.04
CA ARG A 232 9.05 11.82 -3.98
C ARG A 232 8.15 10.72 -4.54
N ALA A 233 7.84 9.75 -3.71
CA ALA A 233 6.91 8.67 -4.04
C ALA A 233 5.89 8.47 -2.92
N SER A 234 4.79 7.80 -3.23
CA SER A 234 3.78 7.49 -2.21
C SER A 234 4.35 6.50 -1.17
N GLY A 235 4.06 6.74 0.11
CA GLY A 235 4.44 5.83 1.20
C GLY A 235 5.91 5.88 1.62
N THR A 236 6.65 6.95 1.30
CA THR A 236 8.06 7.11 1.68
C THR A 236 8.27 7.90 2.98
N LEU A 237 7.21 8.40 3.63
CA LEU A 237 7.29 9.09 4.92
C LEU A 237 7.66 8.17 6.08
N ASP A 238 8.45 8.68 7.02
CA ASP A 238 8.95 7.93 8.17
C ASP A 238 7.83 7.35 9.05
N ALA A 239 6.78 8.14 9.31
CA ALA A 239 5.55 7.71 9.96
C ALA A 239 4.46 7.46 8.92
N HIS A 240 3.99 6.21 8.81
CA HIS A 240 2.92 5.81 7.91
C HIS A 240 2.43 4.40 8.25
N TYR A 241 1.20 4.06 7.86
CA TYR A 241 0.58 2.75 8.12
C TYR A 241 0.37 2.46 9.61
N ALA A 242 0.24 3.50 10.43
CA ALA A 242 0.12 3.38 11.87
C ALA A 242 -1.35 3.22 12.27
N PRO A 243 -1.69 2.19 13.08
CA PRO A 243 -2.96 2.16 13.82
C PRO A 243 -2.98 3.25 14.91
N HIS A 244 -4.14 3.47 15.52
CA HIS A 244 -4.27 4.41 16.65
C HIS A 244 -3.56 3.90 17.89
N THR A 245 -3.63 2.59 18.14
CA THR A 245 -2.92 1.90 19.22
C THR A 245 -1.42 1.85 18.88
N PRO A 246 -0.53 2.30 19.79
CA PRO A 246 0.90 2.31 19.52
C PRO A 246 1.46 0.93 19.15
N VAL A 247 2.42 0.89 18.21
CA VAL A 247 3.01 -0.36 17.69
C VAL A 247 4.48 -0.44 18.06
N VAL A 248 4.93 -1.56 18.61
CA VAL A 248 6.35 -1.83 18.88
C VAL A 248 6.78 -3.16 18.27
N GLN A 249 8.00 -3.21 17.76
CA GLN A 249 8.63 -4.45 17.27
C GLN A 249 9.58 -5.01 18.32
N VAL A 250 9.49 -6.31 18.59
CA VAL A 250 10.22 -6.96 19.68
C VAL A 250 10.81 -8.27 19.20
N ALA A 251 12.08 -8.53 19.51
CA ALA A 251 12.72 -9.78 19.14
C ALA A 251 12.04 -10.96 19.87
N PRO A 252 11.88 -12.12 19.21
CA PRO A 252 11.21 -13.28 19.82
C PRO A 252 11.78 -13.70 21.18
N ALA A 253 13.10 -13.56 21.35
CA ALA A 253 13.81 -13.89 22.59
C ALA A 253 13.52 -12.93 23.75
N GLU A 254 13.11 -11.69 23.45
CA GLU A 254 12.84 -10.65 24.43
C GLU A 254 11.36 -10.62 24.85
N LEU A 255 10.47 -11.22 24.05
CA LEU A 255 9.02 -11.24 24.28
C LEU A 255 8.63 -11.73 25.68
N PRO A 256 9.11 -12.87 26.21
CA PRO A 256 8.69 -13.34 27.54
C PRO A 256 8.97 -12.32 28.64
N ALA A 257 10.17 -11.75 28.64
CA ALA A 257 10.59 -10.79 29.65
C ALA A 257 9.81 -9.47 29.52
N LEU A 258 9.58 -9.00 28.29
CA LEU A 258 8.82 -7.78 28.04
C LEU A 258 7.35 -7.94 28.47
N LEU A 259 6.70 -9.03 28.07
CA LEU A 259 5.30 -9.29 28.42
C LEU A 259 5.11 -9.36 29.94
N GLY A 260 6.03 -10.01 30.66
CA GLY A 260 6.02 -10.02 32.13
C GLY A 260 6.10 -8.62 32.75
N LYS A 261 6.97 -7.75 32.23
CA LYS A 261 7.09 -6.36 32.68
C LYS A 261 5.84 -5.54 32.39
N LEU A 262 5.30 -5.63 31.17
CA LEU A 262 4.08 -4.93 30.76
C LEU A 262 2.87 -5.37 31.59
N ALA A 263 2.74 -6.67 31.86
CA ALA A 263 1.70 -7.20 32.73
C ALA A 263 1.84 -6.67 34.18
N GLY A 264 3.07 -6.56 34.69
CA GLY A 264 3.36 -6.03 36.02
C GLY A 264 2.91 -4.59 36.24
N ILE A 265 2.83 -3.79 35.16
CA ILE A 265 2.30 -2.41 35.17
C ILE A 265 0.85 -2.33 34.64
N GLY A 266 0.19 -3.46 34.43
CA GLY A 266 -1.22 -3.54 34.04
C GLY A 266 -1.53 -3.18 32.58
N GLN A 267 -0.53 -3.14 31.70
CA GLN A 267 -0.73 -2.87 30.27
C GLN A 267 -1.41 -4.05 29.57
N LYS A 268 -2.43 -3.77 28.75
CA LYS A 268 -3.08 -4.75 27.87
C LYS A 268 -2.36 -4.81 26.54
N VAL A 269 -1.87 -5.98 26.18
CA VAL A 269 -1.10 -6.17 24.94
C VAL A 269 -1.94 -6.92 23.89
N ALA A 270 -1.97 -6.39 22.67
CA ALA A 270 -2.34 -7.13 21.48
C ALA A 270 -1.07 -7.66 20.80
N LEU A 271 -0.92 -8.97 20.71
CA LEU A 271 0.30 -9.61 20.18
C LEU A 271 0.09 -10.11 18.75
N ILE A 272 0.83 -9.56 17.78
CA ILE A 272 0.97 -10.12 16.44
C ILE A 272 2.16 -11.09 16.43
N GLN A 273 1.85 -12.38 16.34
CA GLN A 273 2.79 -13.48 16.60
C GLN A 273 3.09 -14.26 15.31
N ARG A 274 4.36 -14.62 15.05
CA ARG A 274 4.76 -15.48 13.93
C ARG A 274 5.40 -16.78 14.41
N GLY A 275 6.62 -16.70 14.95
CA GLY A 275 7.46 -17.84 15.31
C GLY A 275 7.53 -18.11 16.81
N PHE A 276 7.27 -17.11 17.66
CA PHE A 276 7.31 -17.28 19.11
C PHE A 276 6.33 -18.36 19.58
N ARG A 277 6.71 -19.22 20.53
CA ARG A 277 5.85 -20.24 21.15
C ARG A 277 6.20 -20.34 22.64
N GLY A 278 5.74 -19.37 23.44
CA GLY A 278 5.95 -19.36 24.89
C GLY A 278 4.77 -19.94 25.66
N GLU A 279 5.04 -20.55 26.81
CA GLU A 279 4.03 -20.91 27.80
C GLU A 279 3.77 -19.71 28.73
N GLY A 280 2.50 -19.34 28.91
CA GLY A 280 2.10 -18.19 29.72
C GLY A 280 2.44 -16.86 29.06
N MET A 281 1.43 -16.16 28.57
CA MET A 281 1.57 -14.81 27.99
C MET A 281 0.87 -13.79 28.90
N PRO A 282 1.50 -13.43 30.05
CA PRO A 282 0.88 -12.51 30.99
C PRO A 282 0.66 -11.15 30.33
N GLY A 283 -0.48 -10.51 30.62
CA GLY A 283 -0.83 -9.19 30.07
C GLY A 283 -1.27 -9.20 28.60
N VAL A 284 -1.17 -10.34 27.90
CA VAL A 284 -1.67 -10.45 26.53
C VAL A 284 -3.19 -10.59 26.54
N HIS A 285 -3.85 -9.58 25.98
CA HIS A 285 -5.30 -9.49 25.86
C HIS A 285 -5.82 -10.27 24.65
N VAL A 286 -5.13 -10.14 23.52
CA VAL A 286 -5.47 -10.81 22.26
C VAL A 286 -4.20 -11.22 21.52
N ILE A 287 -4.28 -12.32 20.77
CA ILE A 287 -3.19 -12.82 19.93
C ILE A 287 -3.70 -12.95 18.50
N ARG A 288 -2.95 -12.37 17.55
CA ARG A 288 -3.12 -12.60 16.12
C ARG A 288 -1.96 -13.45 15.60
N PRO A 289 -2.14 -14.76 15.38
CA PRO A 289 -1.14 -15.58 14.72
C PRO A 289 -1.06 -15.20 13.24
N MET A 290 0.17 -15.09 12.73
CA MET A 290 0.47 -14.72 11.36
C MET A 290 1.17 -15.85 10.60
N PRO A 291 0.96 -15.95 9.27
CA PRO A 291 1.65 -16.93 8.44
C PRO A 291 3.17 -16.82 8.52
N PRO A 292 3.92 -17.94 8.43
CA PRO A 292 5.37 -17.91 8.51
C PRO A 292 6.04 -17.41 7.21
N ALA A 293 5.36 -17.45 6.07
CA ALA A 293 5.90 -17.02 4.77
C ALA A 293 5.66 -15.51 4.55
N ALA A 294 6.63 -14.82 3.93
CA ALA A 294 6.59 -13.36 3.77
C ALA A 294 5.38 -12.87 2.97
N ASP A 295 5.04 -13.53 1.85
CA ASP A 295 3.90 -13.13 1.01
C ASP A 295 2.57 -13.31 1.73
N ALA A 296 2.37 -14.44 2.42
CA ALA A 296 1.16 -14.67 3.21
C ALA A 296 1.09 -13.75 4.44
N TYR A 297 2.23 -13.38 5.03
CA TYR A 297 2.27 -12.38 6.09
C TYR A 297 1.90 -10.99 5.56
N ALA A 298 2.42 -10.61 4.38
CA ALA A 298 2.09 -9.34 3.73
C ALA A 298 0.59 -9.24 3.42
N HIS A 299 -0.01 -10.32 2.93
CA HIS A 299 -1.45 -10.45 2.68
C HIS A 299 -2.29 -10.07 3.92
N ASP A 300 -1.91 -10.62 5.08
CA ASP A 300 -2.65 -10.46 6.33
C ASP A 300 -2.27 -9.21 7.14
N LEU A 301 -1.13 -8.57 6.85
CA LEU A 301 -0.50 -7.55 7.72
C LEU A 301 -1.47 -6.44 8.12
N TYR A 302 -2.11 -5.78 7.15
CA TYR A 302 -2.96 -4.62 7.43
C TYR A 302 -4.29 -5.00 8.07
N ALA A 303 -4.86 -6.15 7.71
CA ALA A 303 -6.03 -6.68 8.40
C ALA A 303 -5.69 -7.00 9.86
N ALA A 304 -4.54 -7.63 10.12
CA ALA A 304 -4.07 -7.90 11.47
C ALA A 304 -3.86 -6.62 12.29
N LEU A 305 -3.23 -5.58 11.72
CA LEU A 305 -3.06 -4.31 12.42
C LEU A 305 -4.40 -3.65 12.76
N ARG A 306 -5.38 -3.67 11.84
CA ARG A 306 -6.74 -3.14 12.09
C ARG A 306 -7.49 -3.96 13.14
N ASP A 307 -7.46 -5.29 13.06
CA ASP A 307 -8.06 -6.18 14.05
C ASP A 307 -7.51 -5.91 15.45
N MET A 308 -6.19 -5.74 15.57
CA MET A 308 -5.53 -5.46 16.84
C MET A 308 -5.80 -4.05 17.35
N ASP A 309 -5.99 -3.07 16.46
CA ASP A 309 -6.37 -1.71 16.83
C ASP A 309 -7.78 -1.64 17.42
N HIS A 310 -8.69 -2.49 16.93
CA HIS A 310 -10.04 -2.61 17.47
C HIS A 310 -10.14 -3.47 18.74
N ALA A 311 -9.06 -4.12 19.16
CA ALA A 311 -9.09 -5.04 20.30
C ALA A 311 -9.10 -4.34 21.67
N GLY A 312 -9.00 -3.01 21.72
CA GLY A 312 -8.99 -2.26 22.99
C GLY A 312 -7.76 -2.56 23.86
N ALA A 313 -6.63 -2.88 23.22
CA ALA A 313 -5.33 -3.00 23.86
C ALA A 313 -4.68 -1.62 24.02
N ASP A 314 -3.76 -1.51 24.98
CA ASP A 314 -2.98 -0.27 25.18
C ASP A 314 -1.75 -0.22 24.25
N LEU A 315 -1.30 -1.39 23.77
CA LEU A 315 -0.11 -1.56 22.96
C LEU A 315 -0.25 -2.75 22.00
N ILE A 316 0.11 -2.54 20.73
CA ILE A 316 0.32 -3.62 19.77
C ILE A 316 1.81 -4.01 19.78
N VAL A 317 2.08 -5.25 20.14
CA VAL A 317 3.43 -5.84 20.07
C VAL A 317 3.51 -6.73 18.85
N VAL A 318 4.46 -6.45 17.97
CA VAL A 318 4.73 -7.26 16.77
C VAL A 318 6.06 -7.98 16.95
N GLU A 319 6.06 -9.29 16.72
CA GLU A 319 7.29 -10.07 16.67
C GLU A 319 8.17 -9.58 15.51
N SER A 320 9.44 -9.22 15.79
CA SER A 320 10.39 -8.84 14.76
C SER A 320 10.57 -9.94 13.72
N LEU A 321 10.58 -9.56 12.44
CA LEU A 321 10.61 -10.50 11.32
C LEU A 321 12.04 -10.73 10.81
N PRO A 322 12.29 -11.78 10.00
CA PRO A 322 13.58 -12.00 9.36
C PRO A 322 13.99 -10.80 8.48
N LEU A 323 15.29 -10.64 8.25
CA LEU A 323 15.86 -9.53 7.46
C LEU A 323 16.12 -9.89 5.99
N GLY A 324 15.64 -11.06 5.53
CA GLY A 324 15.78 -11.53 4.15
C GLY A 324 15.12 -10.58 3.14
N ALA A 325 15.55 -10.65 1.87
CA ALA A 325 15.05 -9.79 0.80
C ALA A 325 13.52 -9.88 0.63
N GLU A 326 12.94 -11.05 0.84
CA GLU A 326 11.51 -11.33 0.80
C GLU A 326 10.71 -10.60 1.90
N TRP A 327 11.35 -10.25 3.02
CA TRP A 327 10.72 -9.54 4.13
C TRP A 327 10.85 -8.02 4.05
N GLN A 328 11.65 -7.48 3.11
CA GLN A 328 11.93 -6.04 3.03
C GLN A 328 10.65 -5.21 2.90
N GLY A 329 9.68 -5.67 2.10
CA GLY A 329 8.38 -5.00 1.97
C GLY A 329 7.66 -4.89 3.31
N VAL A 330 7.46 -6.01 3.99
CA VAL A 330 6.75 -6.09 5.29
C VAL A 330 7.49 -5.32 6.39
N ASN A 331 8.81 -5.51 6.50
CA ASN A 331 9.64 -4.81 7.48
C ASN A 331 9.62 -3.30 7.29
N ASP A 332 9.62 -2.82 6.04
CA ASP A 332 9.48 -1.38 5.77
C ASP A 332 8.14 -0.84 6.29
N ARG A 333 7.04 -1.59 6.14
CA ARG A 333 5.71 -1.17 6.65
C ARG A 333 5.64 -1.18 8.16
N LEU A 334 6.12 -2.25 8.81
CA LEU A 334 6.15 -2.34 10.27
C LEU A 334 7.06 -1.29 10.91
N ARG A 335 8.21 -0.98 10.29
CA ARG A 335 9.11 0.09 10.77
C ARG A 335 8.40 1.45 10.76
N ARG A 336 7.65 1.75 9.70
CA ARG A 336 6.89 3.00 9.58
C ARG A 336 5.70 3.05 10.53
N ALA A 337 5.00 1.94 10.72
CA ALA A 337 3.90 1.83 11.67
C ALA A 337 4.37 2.05 13.13
N ALA A 338 5.59 1.59 13.46
CA ALA A 338 6.19 1.73 14.78
C ALA A 338 6.97 3.05 14.99
N PHE A 339 7.06 3.93 13.97
CA PHE A 339 7.95 5.09 14.01
C PHE A 339 7.63 6.06 15.15
N ASP A 340 6.36 6.45 15.30
CA ASP A 340 5.93 7.38 16.36
C ASP A 340 5.95 6.75 17.76
N SER A 341 6.05 5.42 17.82
CA SER A 341 6.12 4.65 19.06
C SER A 341 7.57 4.39 19.52
N GLN A 342 8.56 4.94 18.81
CA GLN A 342 9.95 4.84 19.22
C GLN A 342 10.16 5.40 20.64
N GLY A 343 10.89 4.64 21.45
CA GLY A 343 11.13 4.98 22.86
C GLY A 343 9.90 4.84 23.78
N LEU A 344 8.74 4.38 23.29
CA LEU A 344 7.57 4.12 24.14
C LEU A 344 7.88 3.09 25.23
N LEU A 345 8.53 1.97 24.88
CA LEU A 345 8.88 0.94 25.86
C LEU A 345 9.82 1.49 26.95
N ALA A 346 10.79 2.33 26.60
CA ALA A 346 11.70 2.95 27.57
C ALA A 346 10.96 3.91 28.53
N ARG A 347 9.88 4.57 28.07
CA ARG A 347 9.03 5.43 28.90
C ARG A 347 8.11 4.62 29.82
N LEU A 348 7.54 3.53 29.31
CA LEU A 348 6.65 2.66 30.09
C LEU A 348 7.40 1.82 31.12
N LEU A 349 8.63 1.42 30.81
CA LEU A 349 9.46 0.53 31.62
C LEU A 349 10.81 1.21 31.92
N PRO A 350 10.82 2.28 32.75
CA PRO A 350 12.06 2.91 33.17
C PRO A 350 12.92 1.92 33.96
N SER A 351 14.24 2.00 33.76
CA SER A 351 15.25 1.15 34.38
C SER A 351 15.21 1.14 35.91
#